data_AF-A0A9L0IGW3-F1
#
_entry.id   AF-A0A9L0IGW3-F1
#
_cell.length_a   1.000
_cell.length_b   1.000
_cell.length_c   1.000
_cell.angle_alpha   90.00
_cell.angle_beta   90.00
_cell.angle_gamma   90.00
#
_symmetry.space_group_name_H-M   'P 1'
#
loop_
_entity.id
_entity.type
_entity.pdbx_description
1 polymer ?
#
loop_
_entity_poly.entity_id
_entity_poly.type
_entity_poly.pdbx_seq_one_letter_code
_entity_poly.pdbx_strand_id
1 'polypeptide(L)'
;MRSGAPSPAAPPRALVPLRSSEPARAAPVRSAAAALLEEAADLLVVHRDFGAALRTCERACRALACGAPAEEPAGASLEVKCSLCVVGIQALAEMNRWREVLSWVLQYYQAPEKLPPKVLELCVLLYSKMQEPAAMLEVVRAWLQDPDNQGLPEYRALVELHLQRVLLPLGCLSEAEELVVDSVAFSDEQRLDALQAISTAREQQKHEHSGSEEAQKLNQEASPSSLPFLYKLAHIFHRIREAVSSPLCQLPIQN
;
A
#
# COMPACT_ATOMS: atom_id res chain seq x y z
N MET A 1 11.81 13.28 91.20
CA MET A 1 12.98 13.07 90.34
C MET A 1 12.61 12.06 89.26
N ARG A 2 13.11 12.29 88.04
CA ARG A 2 12.89 11.57 86.79
C ARG A 2 12.96 10.04 86.91
N SER A 3 12.12 9.32 86.16
CA SER A 3 12.55 8.58 84.96
C SER A 3 11.42 7.69 84.44
N GLY A 4 11.05 7.90 83.17
CA GLY A 4 10.03 7.14 82.45
C GLY A 4 10.57 5.81 81.93
N ALA A 5 9.65 4.85 81.78
CA ALA A 5 9.89 3.53 81.21
C ALA A 5 10.06 3.58 79.68
N PRO A 6 10.86 2.70 79.05
CA PRO A 6 10.97 2.60 77.60
C PRO A 6 9.92 1.64 77.01
N SER A 7 9.30 2.09 75.92
CA SER A 7 8.35 1.36 75.06
C SER A 7 9.08 0.41 74.09
N PRO A 8 8.51 -0.76 73.71
CA PRO A 8 9.18 -1.71 72.83
C PRO A 8 9.07 -1.33 71.34
N ALA A 9 10.07 -1.79 70.60
CA ALA A 9 10.38 -1.50 69.21
C ALA A 9 9.30 -1.95 68.20
N ALA A 10 9.05 -1.09 67.19
CA ALA A 10 8.34 -1.45 65.96
C ALA A 10 9.37 -1.82 64.85
N PRO A 11 9.07 -2.78 63.97
CA PRO A 11 9.99 -3.21 62.91
C PRO A 11 10.06 -2.17 61.77
N PRO A 12 11.16 -2.11 61.01
CA PRO A 12 11.25 -1.20 59.88
C PRO A 12 10.32 -1.66 58.75
N ARG A 13 9.51 -0.72 58.26
CA ARG A 13 8.72 -0.84 57.02
C ARG A 13 9.66 -1.20 55.87
N ALA A 14 9.45 -2.40 55.31
CA ALA A 14 10.00 -2.75 54.01
C ALA A 14 9.44 -1.76 52.97
N LEU A 15 10.34 -0.98 52.35
CA LEU A 15 10.08 -0.26 51.12
C LEU A 15 9.80 -1.31 50.04
N VAL A 16 8.52 -1.53 49.74
CA VAL A 16 8.09 -2.21 48.53
C VAL A 16 8.45 -1.29 47.37
N PRO A 17 9.31 -1.70 46.41
CA PRO A 17 9.42 -0.98 45.17
C PRO A 17 8.10 -1.16 44.43
N LEU A 18 7.34 -0.06 44.31
CA LEU A 18 6.28 0.05 43.32
C LEU A 18 6.94 -0.20 41.96
N ARG A 19 6.74 -1.41 41.42
CA ARG A 19 7.04 -1.69 40.02
C ARG A 19 6.09 -0.84 39.18
N SER A 20 6.58 0.32 38.80
CA SER A 20 6.03 1.12 37.71
C SER A 20 6.01 0.26 36.45
N SER A 21 4.86 0.27 35.79
CA SER A 21 4.55 -0.37 34.52
C SER A 21 5.53 0.03 33.42
N GLU A 22 5.95 -0.92 32.58
CA GLU A 22 6.78 -0.66 31.40
C GLU A 22 6.12 -1.29 30.15
N PRO A 23 5.79 -0.53 29.09
CA PRO A 23 5.25 -1.07 27.85
C PRO A 23 6.39 -1.52 26.93
N ALA A 24 7.14 -2.57 27.31
CA ALA A 24 8.36 -2.99 26.60
C ALA A 24 8.13 -3.93 25.40
N ARG A 25 6.88 -4.26 25.02
CA ARG A 25 6.60 -5.34 24.06
C ARG A 25 6.37 -4.90 22.61
N ALA A 26 6.07 -3.64 22.32
CA ALA A 26 5.73 -3.19 20.97
C ALA A 26 6.97 -2.85 20.09
N ALA A 27 8.02 -2.27 20.69
CA ALA A 27 9.28 -1.96 20.01
C ALA A 27 9.98 -3.16 19.34
N PRO A 28 10.11 -4.34 19.98
CA PRO A 28 10.78 -5.49 19.36
C PRO A 28 10.02 -6.06 18.14
N VAL A 29 8.69 -5.97 18.11
CA VAL A 29 7.88 -6.46 16.98
C VAL A 29 8.09 -5.60 15.72
N ARG A 30 8.15 -4.27 15.89
CA ARG A 30 8.42 -3.34 14.78
C ARG A 30 9.80 -3.56 14.17
N SER A 31 10.82 -3.70 15.02
CA SER A 31 12.19 -4.01 14.59
C SER A 31 12.28 -5.36 13.87
N ALA A 32 11.56 -6.37 14.35
CA ALA A 32 11.49 -7.67 13.70
C ALA A 32 10.79 -7.62 12.32
N ALA A 33 9.69 -6.87 12.19
CA ALA A 33 8.99 -6.72 10.92
C ALA A 33 9.82 -5.98 9.86
N ALA A 34 10.60 -4.97 10.27
CA ALA A 34 11.54 -4.28 9.39
C ALA A 34 12.66 -5.21 8.89
N ALA A 35 13.25 -6.02 9.78
CA ALA A 35 14.25 -7.01 9.37
C ALA A 35 13.68 -8.06 8.40
N LEU A 36 12.43 -8.50 8.62
CA LEU A 36 11.74 -9.40 7.68
C LEU A 36 11.44 -8.73 6.34
N LEU A 37 11.16 -7.42 6.31
CA LEU A 37 10.99 -6.67 5.07
C LEU A 37 12.30 -6.64 4.26
N GLU A 38 13.43 -6.40 4.91
CA GLU A 38 14.75 -6.44 4.27
C GLU A 38 15.05 -7.83 3.71
N GLU A 39 14.82 -8.89 4.50
CA GLU A 39 14.96 -10.29 4.05
C GLU A 39 14.05 -10.58 2.84
N ALA A 40 12.78 -10.16 2.88
CA ALA A 40 11.85 -10.38 1.78
C ALA A 40 12.28 -9.64 0.51
N ALA A 41 12.80 -8.42 0.63
CA ALA A 41 13.31 -7.66 -0.50
C ALA A 41 14.57 -8.31 -1.11
N ASP A 42 15.47 -8.84 -0.28
CA ASP A 42 16.66 -9.57 -0.73
C ASP A 42 16.29 -10.88 -1.47
N LEU A 43 15.36 -11.65 -0.90
CA LEU A 43 14.80 -12.84 -1.54
C LEU A 43 14.16 -12.52 -2.90
N LEU A 44 13.43 -11.41 -2.99
CA LEU A 44 12.77 -10.96 -4.22
C LEU A 44 13.78 -10.53 -5.29
N VAL A 45 14.75 -9.68 -4.93
CA VAL A 45 15.61 -8.96 -5.88
C VAL A 45 16.89 -9.74 -6.19
N VAL A 46 17.58 -10.24 -5.17
CA VAL A 46 18.89 -10.88 -5.31
C VAL A 46 18.72 -12.36 -5.63
N HIS A 47 17.93 -13.07 -4.82
CA HIS A 47 17.78 -14.51 -4.96
C HIS A 47 16.71 -14.91 -5.98
N ARG A 48 15.80 -13.99 -6.32
CA ARG A 48 14.62 -14.24 -7.18
C ARG A 48 13.77 -15.42 -6.67
N ASP A 49 13.79 -15.67 -5.37
CA ASP A 49 12.93 -16.64 -4.70
C ASP A 49 11.63 -15.95 -4.28
N PHE A 50 10.74 -15.79 -5.26
CA PHE A 50 9.46 -15.10 -5.08
C PHE A 50 8.56 -15.81 -4.07
N GLY A 51 8.64 -17.14 -3.99
CA GLY A 51 7.86 -17.92 -3.03
C GLY A 51 8.33 -17.67 -1.59
N ALA A 52 9.64 -17.65 -1.36
CA ALA A 52 10.20 -17.31 -0.06
C ALA A 52 9.91 -15.85 0.31
N ALA A 53 10.10 -14.90 -0.63
CA ALA A 53 9.78 -13.49 -0.41
C ALA A 53 8.32 -13.31 0.05
N LEU A 54 7.35 -13.94 -0.65
CA LEU A 54 5.93 -13.86 -0.27
C LEU A 54 5.67 -14.42 1.13
N ARG A 55 6.20 -15.61 1.45
CA ARG A 55 6.03 -16.22 2.79
C ARG A 55 6.62 -15.34 3.90
N THR A 56 7.76 -14.69 3.62
CA THR A 56 8.39 -13.75 4.54
C THR A 56 7.51 -12.51 4.75
N CYS A 57 6.91 -11.97 3.68
CA CYS A 57 5.93 -10.89 3.79
C CYS A 57 4.72 -11.28 4.65
N GLU A 58 4.14 -12.45 4.41
CA GLU A 58 2.98 -12.95 5.18
C GLU A 58 3.30 -13.16 6.66
N ARG A 59 4.52 -13.64 6.96
CA ARG A 59 5.01 -13.78 8.34
C ARG A 59 5.11 -12.40 9.02
N ALA A 60 5.70 -11.42 8.34
CA ALA A 60 5.85 -10.07 8.87
C ALA A 60 4.50 -9.36 9.06
N CYS A 61 3.60 -9.42 8.07
CA CYS A 61 2.25 -8.84 8.18
C CYS A 61 1.44 -9.47 9.32
N ARG A 62 1.53 -10.78 9.54
CA ARG A 62 0.90 -11.44 10.70
C ARG A 62 1.50 -10.98 12.03
N ALA A 63 2.82 -10.81 12.11
CA ALA A 63 3.47 -10.30 13.31
C ALA A 63 2.99 -8.88 13.65
N LEU A 64 2.83 -8.02 12.65
CA LEU A 64 2.27 -6.67 12.82
C LEU A 64 0.80 -6.70 13.28
N ALA A 65 -0.01 -7.61 12.74
CA ALA A 65 -1.41 -7.76 13.16
C ALA A 65 -1.58 -8.27 14.60
N CYS A 66 -0.72 -9.20 15.04
CA CYS A 66 -0.74 -9.74 16.40
C CYS A 66 -0.15 -8.80 17.47
N GLY A 67 0.63 -7.79 17.05
CA GLY A 67 1.45 -6.97 17.93
C GLY A 67 0.89 -5.60 18.30
N ALA A 68 -0.33 -5.22 17.88
CA ALA A 68 -0.87 -3.88 18.05
C ALA A 68 -1.73 -3.73 19.34
N PRO A 69 -1.22 -3.15 20.44
CA PRO A 69 -2.05 -2.48 21.44
C PRO A 69 -2.47 -1.08 20.92
N ALA A 70 -3.61 -0.59 21.40
CA ALA A 70 -4.37 0.55 20.87
C ALA A 70 -3.67 1.94 20.88
N GLU A 71 -2.41 2.06 21.30
CA GLU A 71 -1.75 3.32 21.65
C GLU A 71 -0.29 3.36 21.13
N GLU A 72 -0.08 3.07 19.85
CA GLU A 72 1.23 3.14 19.20
C GLU A 72 1.21 4.17 18.06
N PRO A 73 2.33 4.87 17.74
CA PRO A 73 2.37 5.78 16.61
C PRO A 73 2.16 4.98 15.32
N ALA A 74 0.90 4.97 14.85
CA ALA A 74 0.40 4.11 13.78
C ALA A 74 1.19 4.24 12.46
N GLY A 75 1.87 5.37 12.24
CA GLY A 75 2.54 5.71 10.98
C GLY A 75 3.63 4.72 10.55
N ALA A 76 4.62 4.43 11.41
CA ALA A 76 5.78 3.60 11.02
C ALA A 76 5.40 2.12 10.79
N SER A 77 4.48 1.58 11.60
CA SER A 77 3.98 0.21 11.38
C SER A 77 3.14 0.11 10.10
N LEU A 78 2.40 1.16 9.76
CA LEU A 78 1.62 1.22 8.52
C LEU A 78 2.54 1.31 7.29
N GLU A 79 3.64 2.06 7.39
CA GLU A 79 4.65 2.18 6.34
C GLU A 79 5.33 0.83 6.07
N VAL A 80 5.82 0.14 7.10
CA VAL A 80 6.41 -1.21 6.94
C VAL A 80 5.41 -2.19 6.33
N LYS A 81 4.14 -2.15 6.79
CA LYS A 81 3.07 -2.98 6.22
C LYS A 81 2.82 -2.66 4.73
N CYS A 82 2.81 -1.38 4.38
CA CYS A 82 2.68 -0.93 3.00
C CYS A 82 3.83 -1.48 2.14
N SER A 83 5.08 -1.33 2.59
CA SER A 83 6.26 -1.87 1.89
C SER A 83 6.24 -3.38 1.75
N LEU A 84 5.81 -4.12 2.78
CA LEU A 84 5.62 -5.57 2.73
C LEU A 84 4.57 -5.96 1.67
N CYS A 85 3.48 -5.18 1.55
CA CYS A 85 2.48 -5.41 0.51
C CYS A 85 3.03 -5.15 -0.88
N VAL A 86 3.87 -4.12 -1.07
CA VAL A 86 4.55 -3.87 -2.36
C VAL A 86 5.42 -5.07 -2.77
N VAL A 87 6.22 -5.62 -1.84
CA VAL A 87 7.03 -6.83 -2.09
C VAL A 87 6.14 -8.03 -2.41
N GLY A 88 5.09 -8.26 -1.62
CA GLY A 88 4.19 -9.40 -1.81
C GLY A 88 3.42 -9.35 -3.13
N ILE A 89 2.91 -8.17 -3.53
CA ILE A 89 2.27 -7.96 -4.83
C ILE A 89 3.23 -8.30 -5.96
N GLN A 90 4.47 -7.81 -5.86
CA GLN A 90 5.49 -8.09 -6.86
C GLN A 90 5.81 -9.58 -6.93
N ALA A 91 5.99 -10.25 -5.78
CA ALA A 91 6.22 -11.69 -5.74
C ALA A 91 5.06 -12.50 -6.37
N LEU A 92 3.81 -12.13 -6.07
CA LEU A 92 2.62 -12.75 -6.67
C LEU A 92 2.58 -12.53 -8.19
N ALA A 93 2.91 -11.33 -8.67
CA ALA A 93 2.98 -11.04 -10.08
C ALA A 93 4.05 -11.90 -10.80
N GLU A 94 5.26 -12.01 -10.23
CA GLU A 94 6.34 -12.84 -10.79
C GLU A 94 6.01 -14.34 -10.81
N MET A 95 5.21 -14.81 -9.86
CA MET A 95 4.71 -16.20 -9.83
C MET A 95 3.49 -16.43 -10.74
N ASN A 96 3.08 -15.44 -11.54
CA ASN A 96 1.85 -15.46 -12.35
C ASN A 96 0.56 -15.70 -11.51
N ARG A 97 0.60 -15.34 -10.23
CA ARG A 97 -0.50 -15.43 -9.26
C ARG A 97 -1.19 -14.07 -9.06
N TRP A 98 -1.19 -13.24 -10.09
CA TRP A 98 -1.69 -11.86 -10.05
C TRP A 98 -3.18 -11.76 -9.69
N ARG A 99 -3.99 -12.77 -10.03
CA ARG A 99 -5.42 -12.84 -9.67
C ARG A 99 -5.64 -12.88 -8.15
N GLU A 100 -4.67 -13.37 -7.39
CA GLU A 100 -4.77 -13.49 -5.94
C GLU A 100 -4.44 -12.17 -5.22
N VAL A 101 -3.84 -11.20 -5.91
CA VAL A 101 -3.31 -9.97 -5.32
C VAL A 101 -4.37 -9.20 -4.53
N LEU A 102 -5.56 -9.00 -5.09
CA LEU A 102 -6.61 -8.23 -4.42
C LEU A 102 -7.07 -8.89 -3.13
N SER A 103 -7.43 -10.17 -3.19
CA SER A 103 -7.81 -10.94 -2.00
C SER A 103 -6.68 -10.97 -0.96
N TRP A 104 -5.43 -11.11 -1.42
CA TRP A 104 -4.26 -11.19 -0.55
C TRP A 104 -3.97 -9.86 0.16
N VAL A 105 -4.11 -8.71 -0.50
CA VAL A 105 -3.92 -7.42 0.14
C VAL A 105 -5.10 -7.10 1.07
N LEU A 106 -6.33 -7.34 0.62
CA LEU A 106 -7.54 -7.03 1.38
C LEU A 106 -7.64 -7.83 2.68
N GLN A 107 -7.04 -9.02 2.77
CA GLN A 107 -7.00 -9.75 4.04
C GLN A 107 -6.28 -8.97 5.16
N TYR A 108 -5.41 -8.01 4.81
CA TYR A 108 -4.68 -7.21 5.79
C TYR A 108 -5.32 -5.85 6.06
N TYR A 109 -5.96 -5.23 5.06
CA TYR A 109 -6.57 -3.90 5.19
C TYR A 109 -8.09 -3.94 5.41
N GLN A 110 -8.69 -5.12 5.27
CA GLN A 110 -10.11 -5.45 5.46
C GLN A 110 -11.05 -4.83 4.43
N ALA A 111 -10.82 -3.59 4.01
CA ALA A 111 -11.67 -2.86 3.08
C ALA A 111 -10.85 -2.10 2.03
N PRO A 112 -11.37 -1.94 0.79
CA PRO A 112 -10.71 -1.18 -0.28
C PRO A 112 -10.31 0.23 0.13
N GLU A 113 -11.15 0.93 0.88
CA GLU A 113 -11.00 2.32 1.28
C GLU A 113 -9.79 2.54 2.21
N LYS A 114 -9.38 1.48 2.91
CA LYS A 114 -8.24 1.50 3.83
C LYS A 114 -6.93 1.07 3.17
N LEU A 115 -6.94 0.82 1.85
CA LEU A 115 -5.72 0.55 1.10
C LEU A 115 -4.83 1.81 1.05
N PRO A 116 -3.51 1.68 1.31
CA PRO A 116 -2.58 2.77 1.06
C PRO A 116 -2.58 3.15 -0.43
N PRO A 117 -2.44 4.44 -0.78
CA PRO A 117 -2.46 4.90 -2.17
C PRO A 117 -1.51 4.13 -3.08
N LYS A 118 -0.29 3.87 -2.60
CA LYS A 118 0.73 3.14 -3.35
C LYS A 118 0.32 1.69 -3.65
N VAL A 119 -0.34 1.03 -2.71
CA VAL A 119 -0.81 -0.35 -2.89
C VAL A 119 -1.94 -0.39 -3.91
N LEU A 120 -2.90 0.53 -3.81
CA LEU A 120 -4.00 0.63 -4.78
C LEU A 120 -3.47 0.91 -6.20
N GLU A 121 -2.54 1.87 -6.34
CA GLU A 121 -1.89 2.21 -7.61
C GLU A 121 -1.27 0.97 -8.27
N LEU A 122 -0.53 0.16 -7.52
CA LEU A 122 0.09 -1.07 -8.03
C LEU A 122 -0.94 -2.11 -8.47
N CYS A 123 -2.03 -2.29 -7.70
CA CYS A 123 -3.13 -3.16 -8.09
C CYS A 123 -3.76 -2.70 -9.41
N VAL A 124 -4.09 -1.42 -9.56
CA VAL A 124 -4.66 -0.87 -10.80
C VAL A 124 -3.73 -1.09 -11.99
N LEU A 125 -2.44 -0.79 -11.83
CA LEU A 125 -1.45 -0.97 -12.89
C LEU A 125 -1.29 -2.43 -13.30
N LEU A 126 -1.28 -3.35 -12.34
CA LEU A 126 -1.17 -4.79 -12.60
C LEU A 126 -2.40 -5.30 -13.37
N TYR A 127 -3.62 -5.03 -12.89
CA TYR A 127 -4.84 -5.51 -13.53
C TYR A 127 -5.07 -4.88 -14.90
N SER A 128 -4.74 -3.60 -15.07
CA SER A 128 -4.74 -2.95 -16.38
C SER A 128 -3.77 -3.62 -17.36
N LYS A 129 -2.55 -3.94 -16.90
CA LYS A 129 -1.56 -4.66 -17.71
C LYS A 129 -2.01 -6.06 -18.11
N MET A 130 -2.73 -6.74 -17.23
CA MET A 130 -3.30 -8.07 -17.50
C MET A 130 -4.61 -8.02 -18.29
N GLN A 131 -5.00 -6.84 -18.80
CA GLN A 131 -6.23 -6.60 -19.57
C GLN A 131 -7.51 -7.00 -18.81
N GLU A 132 -7.49 -6.94 -17.48
CA GLU A 132 -8.66 -7.14 -16.62
C GLU A 132 -8.94 -5.92 -15.72
N PRO A 133 -9.08 -4.70 -16.28
CA PRO A 133 -9.34 -3.50 -15.49
C PRO A 133 -10.70 -3.55 -14.77
N ALA A 134 -11.66 -4.36 -15.24
CA ALA A 134 -12.98 -4.53 -14.63
C ALA A 134 -12.91 -4.95 -13.15
N ALA A 135 -11.93 -5.79 -12.77
CA ALA A 135 -11.76 -6.23 -11.39
C ALA A 135 -11.39 -5.09 -10.43
N MET A 136 -10.91 -3.96 -10.94
CA MET A 136 -10.52 -2.78 -10.15
C MET A 136 -11.62 -1.71 -10.07
N LEU A 137 -12.73 -1.83 -10.81
CA LEU A 137 -13.76 -0.79 -10.88
C LEU A 137 -14.32 -0.44 -9.50
N GLU A 138 -14.93 -1.42 -8.83
CA GLU A 138 -15.54 -1.19 -7.51
C GLU A 138 -14.50 -0.90 -6.42
N VAL A 139 -13.30 -1.47 -6.53
CA VAL A 139 -12.21 -1.26 -5.56
C VAL A 139 -11.75 0.20 -5.58
N VAL A 140 -11.52 0.76 -6.76
CA VAL A 140 -11.07 2.14 -6.90
C VAL A 140 -12.21 3.11 -6.61
N ARG A 141 -13.45 2.80 -7.04
CA ARG A 141 -14.62 3.62 -6.74
C ARG A 141 -14.83 3.78 -5.24
N ALA A 142 -14.81 2.67 -4.48
CA ALA A 142 -14.93 2.70 -3.03
C ALA A 142 -13.84 3.58 -2.40
N TRP A 143 -12.59 3.42 -2.83
CA TRP A 143 -11.47 4.23 -2.32
C TRP A 143 -11.62 5.73 -2.60
N LEU A 144 -12.06 6.11 -3.81
CA LEU A 144 -12.26 7.50 -4.20
C LEU A 144 -13.45 8.16 -3.47
N GLN A 145 -14.48 7.38 -3.14
CA GLN A 145 -15.66 7.87 -2.44
C GLN A 145 -15.46 8.06 -0.94
N ASP A 146 -14.43 7.45 -0.33
CA ASP A 146 -14.12 7.63 1.10
C ASP A 146 -13.60 9.06 1.37
N PRO A 147 -14.27 9.85 2.24
CA PRO A 147 -13.86 11.22 2.57
C PRO A 147 -12.45 11.32 3.17
N ASP A 148 -11.97 10.29 3.88
CA ASP A 148 -10.64 10.26 4.48
C ASP A 148 -9.54 10.32 3.39
N ASN A 149 -9.85 9.83 2.19
CA ASN A 149 -8.89 9.74 1.08
C ASN A 149 -8.83 11.01 0.23
N GLN A 150 -9.89 11.83 0.21
CA GLN A 150 -9.98 13.03 -0.63
C GLN A 150 -8.96 14.11 -0.26
N GLY A 151 -8.48 14.11 0.98
CA GLY A 151 -7.43 15.03 1.45
C GLY A 151 -6.00 14.57 1.17
N LEU A 152 -5.80 13.36 0.61
CA LEU A 152 -4.47 12.80 0.39
C LEU A 152 -3.79 13.44 -0.83
N PRO A 153 -2.47 13.69 -0.78
CA PRO A 153 -1.74 14.26 -1.91
C PRO A 153 -1.77 13.34 -3.14
N GLU A 154 -1.91 12.03 -2.97
CA GLU A 154 -2.01 11.05 -4.06
C GLU A 154 -3.41 10.92 -4.65
N TYR A 155 -4.45 11.50 -4.02
CA TYR A 155 -5.85 11.32 -4.43
C TYR A 155 -6.04 11.63 -5.91
N ARG A 156 -5.53 12.79 -6.33
CA ARG A 156 -5.59 13.23 -7.72
C ARG A 156 -4.96 12.24 -8.70
N ALA A 157 -3.76 11.75 -8.39
CA ALA A 157 -3.06 10.81 -9.25
C ALA A 157 -3.85 9.49 -9.39
N LEU A 158 -4.56 9.08 -8.34
CA LEU A 158 -5.44 7.92 -8.36
C LEU A 158 -6.73 8.17 -9.15
N VAL A 159 -7.31 9.37 -9.13
CA VAL A 159 -8.43 9.75 -10.01
C VAL A 159 -8.01 9.68 -11.48
N GLU A 160 -6.86 10.27 -11.83
CA GLU A 160 -6.30 10.21 -13.18
C GLU A 160 -6.03 8.76 -13.62
N LEU A 161 -5.45 7.96 -12.72
CA LEU A 161 -5.19 6.54 -12.97
C LEU A 161 -6.50 5.76 -13.18
N HIS A 162 -7.53 6.01 -12.37
CA HIS A 162 -8.84 5.39 -12.50
C HIS A 162 -9.47 5.68 -13.86
N LEU A 163 -9.47 6.95 -14.26
CA LEU A 163 -9.96 7.39 -15.56
C LEU A 163 -9.25 6.65 -16.70
N GLN A 164 -7.91 6.69 -16.72
CA GLN A 164 -7.11 6.18 -17.83
C GLN A 164 -7.03 4.66 -17.89
N ARG A 165 -7.01 3.99 -16.74
CA ARG A 165 -6.70 2.54 -16.66
C ARG A 165 -7.91 1.68 -16.37
N VAL A 166 -9.02 2.28 -15.95
CA VAL A 166 -10.24 1.56 -15.60
C VAL A 166 -11.42 2.05 -16.43
N LEU A 167 -11.83 3.31 -16.29
CA LEU A 167 -13.08 3.79 -16.91
C LEU A 167 -13.01 3.84 -18.45
N LEU A 168 -11.96 4.44 -19.03
CA LEU A 168 -11.83 4.56 -20.48
C LEU A 168 -11.71 3.17 -21.17
N PRO A 169 -10.85 2.23 -20.71
CA PRO A 169 -10.78 0.90 -21.30
C PRO A 169 -12.06 0.07 -21.17
N LEU A 170 -12.87 0.29 -20.12
CA LEU A 170 -14.16 -0.38 -19.95
C LEU A 170 -15.30 0.30 -20.71
N GLY A 171 -15.05 1.50 -21.23
CA GLY A 171 -16.07 2.31 -21.89
C GLY A 171 -17.12 2.92 -20.97
N CYS A 172 -16.81 3.05 -19.68
CA CYS A 172 -17.66 3.73 -18.69
C CYS A 172 -17.58 5.26 -18.86
N LEU A 173 -17.95 5.77 -20.04
CA LEU A 173 -17.72 7.17 -20.42
C LEU A 173 -18.57 8.16 -19.63
N SER A 174 -19.80 7.82 -19.26
CA SER A 174 -20.65 8.70 -18.44
C SER A 174 -20.07 8.90 -17.05
N GLU A 175 -19.60 7.83 -16.41
CA GLU A 175 -18.92 7.89 -15.11
C GLU A 175 -17.60 8.64 -15.20
N ALA A 176 -16.86 8.49 -16.31
CA ALA A 176 -15.65 9.25 -16.58
C ALA A 176 -15.90 10.76 -16.67
N GLU A 177 -16.99 11.19 -17.30
CA GLU A 177 -17.35 12.61 -17.39
C GLU A 177 -17.74 13.17 -16.04
N GLU A 178 -18.60 12.48 -15.30
CA GLU A 178 -19.01 12.86 -13.94
C GLU A 178 -17.79 13.03 -13.03
N LEU A 179 -16.88 12.05 -13.03
CA LEU A 179 -15.66 12.08 -12.24
C LEU A 179 -14.77 13.31 -12.54
N VAL A 180 -14.70 13.74 -13.79
CA VAL A 180 -13.86 14.88 -14.22
C VAL A 180 -14.52 16.22 -13.93
N VAL A 181 -15.85 16.30 -14.06
CA VAL A 181 -16.62 17.53 -13.80
C VAL A 181 -16.72 17.81 -12.30
N ASP A 182 -17.05 16.80 -11.51
CA ASP A 182 -17.33 16.97 -10.07
C ASP A 182 -16.07 16.97 -9.20
N SER A 183 -14.93 16.54 -9.76
CA SER A 183 -13.68 16.49 -9.03
C SER A 183 -13.00 17.87 -8.92
N VAL A 184 -12.77 18.28 -7.68
CA VAL A 184 -11.91 19.42 -7.32
C VAL A 184 -10.42 19.13 -7.54
N ALA A 185 -10.06 17.89 -7.84
CA ALA A 185 -8.65 17.48 -7.94
C ALA A 185 -7.96 18.00 -9.21
N PHE A 186 -8.71 18.36 -10.25
CA PHE A 186 -8.17 18.79 -11.54
C PHE A 186 -8.02 20.31 -11.64
N SER A 187 -6.90 20.78 -12.21
CA SER A 187 -6.84 22.14 -12.77
C SER A 187 -7.67 22.23 -14.04
N ASP A 188 -7.98 23.45 -14.49
CA ASP A 188 -8.77 23.67 -15.70
C ASP A 188 -8.13 23.06 -16.95
N GLU A 189 -6.80 23.16 -17.08
CA GLU A 189 -6.03 22.53 -18.15
C GLU A 189 -6.17 21.00 -18.14
N GLN A 190 -6.02 20.38 -16.96
CA GLN A 190 -6.11 18.93 -16.85
C GLN A 190 -7.53 18.41 -17.04
N ARG A 191 -8.53 19.20 -16.62
CA ARG A 191 -9.94 18.89 -16.88
C ARG A 191 -10.20 18.88 -18.40
N LEU A 192 -9.63 19.84 -19.14
CA LEU A 192 -9.72 19.89 -20.59
C LEU A 192 -9.08 18.65 -21.24
N ASP A 193 -7.85 18.31 -20.84
CA ASP A 193 -7.13 17.14 -21.35
C ASP A 193 -7.91 15.83 -21.09
N ALA A 194 -8.47 15.69 -19.88
CA ALA A 194 -9.28 14.54 -19.50
C ALA A 194 -10.57 14.44 -20.33
N LEU A 195 -11.29 15.55 -20.54
CA LEU A 195 -12.48 15.59 -21.39
C LEU A 195 -12.16 15.28 -22.86
N GLN A 196 -11.00 15.73 -23.36
CA GLN A 196 -10.52 15.39 -24.69
C GLN A 196 -10.19 13.89 -24.81
N ALA A 197 -9.62 13.27 -23.78
CA ALA A 197 -9.38 11.83 -23.76
C ALA A 197 -10.72 11.04 -23.80
N ILE A 198 -11.73 11.52 -23.07
CA ILE A 198 -13.07 10.91 -23.07
C ILE A 198 -13.76 11.04 -24.44
N SER A 199 -13.70 12.22 -25.07
CA SER A 199 -14.29 12.40 -26.41
C SER A 199 -13.62 11.50 -27.45
N THR A 200 -12.29 11.38 -27.39
CA THR A 200 -11.52 10.48 -28.26
C THR A 200 -11.94 9.02 -28.06
N ALA A 201 -12.11 8.57 -26.81
CA ALA A 201 -12.57 7.21 -26.51
C ALA A 201 -14.01 6.95 -27.01
N ARG A 202 -14.90 7.96 -26.91
CA ARG A 202 -16.27 7.90 -27.44
C ARG A 202 -16.29 7.69 -28.95
N GLU A 203 -15.43 8.40 -29.67
CA GLU A 203 -15.31 8.26 -31.12
C GLU A 203 -14.80 6.87 -31.50
N GLN A 204 -13.78 6.35 -30.80
CA GLN A 204 -13.22 5.02 -31.05
C GLN A 204 -14.28 3.93 -30.90
N GLN A 205 -15.08 3.96 -29.84
CA GLN A 205 -16.18 3.00 -29.64
C GLN A 205 -17.21 3.06 -30.75
N LYS A 206 -17.60 4.27 -31.19
CA LYS A 206 -18.56 4.44 -32.29
C LYS A 206 -18.06 3.80 -33.59
N HIS A 207 -16.76 3.85 -33.86
CA HIS A 207 -16.15 3.23 -35.03
C HIS A 207 -16.04 1.70 -34.90
N GLU A 208 -15.69 1.17 -33.72
CA GLU A 208 -15.67 -0.29 -33.48
C GLU A 208 -17.05 -0.93 -33.64
N HIS A 209 -18.11 -0.24 -33.19
CA HIS A 209 -19.48 -0.72 -33.34
C HIS A 209 -20.00 -0.63 -34.79
N SER A 210 -19.41 0.22 -35.62
CA SER A 210 -19.77 0.37 -37.03
C SER A 210 -18.93 -0.51 -37.98
N GLY A 211 -17.80 -1.06 -37.52
CA GLY A 211 -16.89 -1.92 -38.29
C GLY A 211 -16.95 -3.42 -37.97
N SER A 212 -17.94 -3.84 -37.18
CA SER A 212 -18.00 -5.19 -36.58
C SER A 212 -18.29 -6.35 -37.55
N GLU A 213 -18.37 -6.16 -38.87
CA GLU A 213 -18.57 -7.26 -39.83
C GLU A 213 -17.29 -7.85 -40.45
N GLU A 214 -16.09 -7.24 -40.33
CA GLU A 214 -14.91 -7.76 -41.06
C GLU A 214 -13.60 -7.95 -40.26
N ALA A 215 -13.51 -7.57 -38.98
CA ALA A 215 -12.21 -7.49 -38.28
C ALA A 215 -11.95 -8.53 -37.16
N GLN A 216 -12.66 -9.67 -37.13
CA GLN A 216 -12.45 -10.69 -36.07
C GLN A 216 -11.30 -11.68 -36.33
N LYS A 217 -10.38 -11.42 -37.27
CA LYS A 217 -9.38 -12.42 -37.68
C LYS A 217 -7.95 -11.90 -37.84
N LEU A 218 -7.48 -11.05 -36.94
CA LEU A 218 -6.04 -10.77 -36.77
C LEU A 218 -5.88 -9.85 -35.56
N ASN A 219 -5.51 -10.41 -34.41
CA ASN A 219 -4.74 -9.77 -33.33
C ASN A 219 -4.82 -10.63 -32.06
N GLN A 220 -4.31 -11.85 -32.16
CA GLN A 220 -3.75 -12.56 -31.02
C GLN A 220 -2.27 -12.76 -31.35
N GLU A 221 -1.44 -11.75 -31.09
CA GLU A 221 0.00 -11.91 -30.89
C GLU A 221 0.64 -10.54 -30.64
N ALA A 222 0.83 -10.22 -29.37
CA ALA A 222 1.97 -9.46 -28.86
C ALA A 222 1.85 -9.40 -27.34
N SER A 223 2.44 -10.38 -26.66
CA SER A 223 2.72 -10.25 -25.23
C SER A 223 3.69 -9.08 -25.03
N PRO A 224 3.31 -7.97 -24.37
CA PRO A 224 4.25 -6.90 -24.10
C PRO A 224 5.19 -7.34 -22.99
N SER A 225 6.48 -7.38 -23.32
CA SER A 225 7.58 -7.78 -22.44
C SER A 225 7.57 -7.01 -21.10
N SER A 226 7.89 -7.74 -20.02
CA SER A 226 7.75 -7.37 -18.61
C SER A 226 8.67 -6.24 -18.09
N LEU A 227 9.54 -5.69 -18.92
CA LEU A 227 10.64 -4.80 -18.52
C LEU A 227 10.23 -3.44 -17.90
N PRO A 228 9.20 -2.72 -18.38
CA PRO A 228 8.88 -1.39 -17.81
C PRO A 228 8.23 -1.45 -16.42
N PHE A 229 7.53 -2.55 -16.11
CA PHE A 229 6.82 -2.76 -14.83
C PHE A 229 7.80 -3.12 -13.71
N LEU A 230 8.76 -4.01 -14.02
CA LEU A 230 9.87 -4.37 -13.14
C LEU A 230 10.73 -3.16 -12.76
N TYR A 231 11.02 -2.28 -13.73
CA TYR A 231 11.84 -1.09 -13.49
C TYR A 231 11.12 -0.04 -12.62
N LYS A 232 9.80 0.16 -12.81
CA LYS A 232 9.00 1.04 -11.94
C LYS A 232 8.92 0.53 -10.50
N LEU A 233 8.87 -0.78 -10.30
CA LEU A 233 8.90 -1.40 -8.98
C LEU A 233 10.28 -1.33 -8.34
N ALA A 234 11.35 -1.58 -9.10
CA ALA A 234 12.73 -1.42 -8.63
C ALA A 234 13.05 0.03 -8.20
N HIS A 235 12.51 1.03 -8.91
CA HIS A 235 12.65 2.44 -8.52
C HIS A 235 11.95 2.76 -7.19
N ILE A 236 10.79 2.14 -6.92
CA ILE A 236 10.10 2.25 -5.62
C ILE A 236 10.95 1.60 -4.52
N PHE A 237 11.55 0.44 -4.79
CA PHE A 237 12.48 -0.21 -3.85
C PHE A 237 13.72 0.61 -3.56
N HIS A 238 14.28 1.31 -4.55
CA HIS A 238 15.40 2.22 -4.32
C HIS A 238 15.00 3.36 -3.37
N ARG A 239 13.82 3.95 -3.53
CA ARG A 239 13.31 5.01 -2.63
C ARG A 239 13.04 4.52 -1.21
N ILE A 240 12.48 3.32 -1.05
CA ILE A 240 12.25 2.70 0.27
C ILE A 240 13.61 2.41 0.94
N ARG A 241 14.58 1.92 0.18
CA ARG A 241 15.95 1.67 0.67
C ARG A 241 16.65 2.94 1.13
N GLU A 242 16.52 4.07 0.43
CA GLU A 242 17.09 5.37 0.86
C GLU A 242 16.41 5.94 2.13
N ALA A 243 15.09 5.72 2.30
CA ALA A 243 14.36 6.15 3.49
C ALA A 243 14.74 5.33 4.74
N VAL A 244 15.02 4.04 4.57
CA VAL A 244 15.44 3.13 5.65
C VAL A 244 16.95 3.25 5.95
N SER A 245 17.77 3.67 4.98
CA SER A 245 19.22 3.84 5.16
C SER A 245 19.68 5.26 5.51
N SER A 246 18.75 6.20 5.67
CA SER A 246 19.05 7.53 6.22
C SER A 246 19.37 7.41 7.73
N PRO A 247 20.61 7.73 8.18
CA PRO A 247 21.02 7.57 9.57
C PRO A 247 20.50 8.73 10.42
N LEU A 248 19.24 8.69 10.83
CA LEU A 248 18.68 9.64 11.81
C LEU A 248 19.03 9.31 13.28
N CYS A 249 20.20 8.71 13.52
CA CYS A 249 20.81 8.61 14.86
C CYS A 249 22.34 8.51 14.76
N GLN A 250 23.02 9.51 14.20
CA GLN A 250 24.33 9.89 14.72
C GLN A 250 24.10 10.91 15.84
N LEU A 251 23.92 10.41 17.06
CA LEU A 251 24.01 11.24 18.26
C LEU A 251 25.46 11.76 18.39
N PRO A 252 25.67 13.07 18.65
CA PRO A 252 27.00 13.55 18.98
C PRO A 252 27.40 12.98 20.34
N ILE A 253 28.47 12.18 20.37
CA ILE A 253 29.19 11.86 21.60
C ILE A 253 29.90 13.15 22.01
N GLN A 254 29.30 13.91 22.92
CA GLN A 254 30.01 14.93 23.69
C GLN A 254 30.56 14.28 24.96
N ASN A 255 31.89 14.22 25.05
CA ASN A 255 32.62 14.19 26.32
C ASN A 255 32.67 15.59 26.92
#